data_AF-A0A5E4N5V8-F1
#
_entry.id   AF-A0A5E4N5V8-F1
#
_cell.length_a   1.000
_cell.length_b   1.000
_cell.length_c   1.000
_cell.angle_alpha   90.00
_cell.angle_beta   90.00
_cell.angle_gamma   90.00
#
_symmetry.space_group_name_H-M   'P 1'
#
loop_
_entity.id
_entity.type
_entity.pdbx_description
1 polymer ?
#
loop_
_entity_poly.entity_id
_entity_poly.type
_entity_poly.pdbx_seq_one_letter_code
_entity_poly.pdbx_strand_id
1 'polypeptide(L)'
;MIILITNDDGFGSEGIKLLKKVASNFASEIWVVAPDADRSASARSLDYIVKQSIKVNQHSEREFSASGTPADCVIIALYKIMNKKPDLILSGVNFGSNIGDDVCYSGTIGAAMEGAARSISSIALSQTYNNRNKISWRNTEAFAQKIITQLAEIGWPKNTVMSVNFPTTERIKGIEFAGQGEYSTKCNVTFVENLDHSFNLDFHRENTLVVVLKVNSSLEQPEVKPAKTQQNGGPVVADAMSDKRNTYRGEDAREAIENKRTSKDLPKDFKGEVVK
;
A
#
# COMPACT_ATOMS: atom_id res chain seq x y z
N MET A 1 5.82 -13.00 -18.49
CA MET A 1 5.84 -11.58 -18.08
C MET A 1 7.07 -11.34 -17.21
N ILE A 2 7.87 -10.34 -17.57
CA ILE A 2 9.01 -9.85 -16.77
C ILE A 2 8.48 -8.83 -15.76
N ILE A 3 8.70 -9.07 -14.48
CA ILE A 3 8.21 -8.21 -13.39
C ILE A 3 9.37 -7.60 -12.63
N LEU A 4 9.31 -6.30 -12.37
CA LEU A 4 10.18 -5.61 -11.43
C LEU A 4 9.42 -5.36 -10.12
N ILE A 5 10.00 -5.77 -8.99
CA ILE A 5 9.46 -5.60 -7.65
C ILE A 5 10.33 -4.61 -6.87
N THR A 6 9.67 -3.69 -6.16
CA THR A 6 10.28 -2.71 -5.25
C THR A 6 9.35 -2.44 -4.07
N ASN A 7 9.76 -1.61 -3.11
CA ASN A 7 8.92 -1.13 -1.99
C ASN A 7 9.57 0.08 -1.31
N ASP A 8 8.98 0.56 -0.22
CA ASP A 8 9.53 1.54 0.71
C ASP A 8 9.88 1.00 2.10
N ASP A 9 9.34 -0.15 2.52
CA ASP A 9 9.74 -0.82 3.79
C ASP A 9 11.18 -1.40 3.75
N GLY A 10 11.81 -1.43 2.57
CA GLY A 10 13.15 -1.95 2.34
C GLY A 10 13.21 -3.42 1.93
N PHE A 11 14.38 -3.81 1.40
CA PHE A 11 14.66 -5.11 0.76
C PHE A 11 14.45 -6.31 1.71
N GLY A 12 14.67 -6.12 3.01
CA GLY A 12 14.51 -7.18 4.02
C GLY A 12 13.07 -7.42 4.49
N SER A 13 12.11 -6.58 4.08
CA SER A 13 10.75 -6.59 4.62
C SER A 13 9.97 -7.89 4.33
N GLU A 14 8.97 -8.18 5.16
CA GLU A 14 8.09 -9.32 4.92
C GLU A 14 7.20 -9.12 3.69
N GLY A 15 6.74 -7.88 3.47
CA GLY A 15 5.85 -7.51 2.36
C GLY A 15 6.46 -7.75 0.99
N ILE A 16 7.74 -7.42 0.80
CA ILE A 16 8.42 -7.64 -0.50
C ILE A 16 8.70 -9.13 -0.74
N LYS A 17 9.03 -9.89 0.30
CA LYS A 17 9.21 -11.35 0.24
C LYS A 17 7.90 -12.03 -0.15
N LEU A 18 6.79 -11.60 0.44
CA LEU A 18 5.46 -12.06 0.09
C LEU A 18 5.13 -11.73 -1.37
N LEU A 19 5.34 -10.49 -1.80
CA LEU A 19 5.03 -10.06 -3.16
C LEU A 19 5.83 -10.85 -4.20
N LYS A 20 7.12 -11.10 -3.93
CA LYS A 20 7.96 -11.97 -4.75
C LYS A 20 7.41 -13.40 -4.83
N LYS A 21 7.01 -13.98 -3.71
CA LYS A 21 6.37 -15.32 -3.65
C LYS A 21 5.10 -15.34 -4.50
N VAL A 22 4.21 -14.36 -4.34
CA VAL A 22 2.99 -14.23 -5.14
C VAL A 22 3.30 -14.11 -6.64
N ALA A 23 4.24 -13.23 -7.01
CA ALA A 23 4.64 -13.00 -8.39
C ALA A 23 5.23 -14.27 -9.05
N SER A 24 5.94 -15.12 -8.30
CA SER A 24 6.55 -16.34 -8.81
C SER A 24 5.56 -17.35 -9.39
N ASN A 25 4.28 -17.25 -9.03
CA ASN A 25 3.23 -18.13 -9.55
C ASN A 25 2.83 -17.83 -11.00
N PHE A 26 3.21 -16.67 -11.56
CA PHE A 26 2.77 -16.26 -12.90
C PHE A 26 3.81 -15.45 -13.70
N ALA A 27 4.85 -14.91 -13.06
CA ALA A 27 5.94 -14.24 -13.75
C ALA A 27 6.90 -15.25 -14.39
N SER A 28 7.39 -14.94 -15.58
CA SER A 28 8.46 -15.72 -16.21
C SER A 28 9.84 -15.31 -15.69
N GLU A 29 9.96 -14.06 -15.24
CA GLU A 29 11.21 -13.47 -14.76
C GLU A 29 10.87 -12.39 -13.72
N ILE A 30 11.57 -12.40 -12.59
CA ILE A 30 11.37 -11.45 -11.49
C ILE A 30 12.69 -10.78 -11.16
N TRP A 31 12.67 -9.46 -11.10
CA TRP A 31 13.73 -8.61 -10.57
C TRP A 31 13.27 -7.96 -9.29
N VAL A 32 14.14 -7.87 -8.29
CA VAL A 32 13.89 -7.15 -7.05
C VAL A 32 14.96 -6.08 -6.90
N VAL A 33 14.55 -4.82 -6.88
CA VAL A 33 15.44 -3.68 -6.60
C VAL A 33 14.71 -2.77 -5.62
N ALA A 34 15.18 -2.73 -4.38
CA ALA A 34 14.50 -2.04 -3.29
C ALA A 34 15.49 -1.27 -2.40
N PRO A 35 15.02 -0.32 -1.58
CA PRO A 35 15.87 0.35 -0.61
C PRO A 35 16.55 -0.64 0.36
N ASP A 36 17.74 -0.31 0.83
CA ASP A 36 18.48 -1.12 1.83
C ASP A 36 17.90 -1.03 3.25
N ALA A 37 17.13 0.02 3.53
CA ALA A 37 16.44 0.28 4.79
C ALA A 37 15.04 0.87 4.53
N ASP A 38 14.26 1.06 5.60
CA ASP A 38 12.96 1.73 5.55
C ASP A 38 13.09 3.18 5.02
N ARG A 39 12.32 3.49 3.98
CA ARG A 39 12.20 4.80 3.32
C ARG A 39 10.73 5.23 3.22
N SER A 40 9.92 4.87 4.22
CA SER A 40 8.53 5.31 4.37
C SER A 40 8.40 6.83 4.28
N ALA A 41 7.25 7.31 3.81
CA ALA A 41 6.95 8.74 3.62
C ALA A 41 7.90 9.48 2.64
N SER A 42 8.59 8.76 1.76
CA SER A 42 9.50 9.34 0.75
C SER A 42 8.78 9.95 -0.46
N ALA A 43 7.46 9.82 -0.56
CA ALA A 43 6.68 10.22 -1.74
C ALA A 43 7.34 9.73 -3.03
N ARG A 44 7.51 10.62 -4.02
CA ARG A 44 8.30 10.36 -5.23
C ARG A 44 9.58 11.19 -5.24
N SER A 45 10.27 11.25 -4.10
CA SER A 45 11.57 11.93 -4.00
C SER A 45 12.67 11.16 -4.75
N LEU A 46 13.75 11.87 -5.09
CA LEU A 46 14.96 11.30 -5.69
C LEU A 46 16.16 11.80 -4.88
N ASP A 47 17.09 10.90 -4.56
CA ASP A 47 18.35 11.29 -3.96
C ASP A 47 19.27 11.88 -5.03
N TYR A 48 19.20 13.22 -5.17
CA TYR A 48 20.02 13.95 -6.12
C TYR A 48 21.48 14.02 -5.68
N ILE A 49 22.38 13.78 -6.64
CA ILE A 49 23.85 13.56 -6.52
C ILE A 49 24.60 14.61 -5.68
N VAL A 50 24.04 15.80 -5.48
CA VAL A 50 24.66 16.84 -4.64
C VAL A 50 24.72 16.45 -3.16
N LYS A 51 23.95 15.44 -2.70
CA LYS A 51 23.88 15.05 -1.29
C LYS A 51 24.63 13.75 -0.94
N GLN A 52 24.56 12.72 -1.76
CA GLN A 52 25.24 11.43 -1.50
C GLN A 52 25.28 10.54 -2.75
N SER A 53 26.30 9.70 -2.89
CA SER A 53 26.31 8.65 -3.92
C SER A 53 25.41 7.48 -3.50
N ILE A 54 24.57 7.01 -4.42
CA ILE A 54 23.71 5.83 -4.18
C ILE A 54 24.55 4.56 -4.33
N LYS A 55 24.62 3.78 -3.26
CA LYS A 55 25.30 2.47 -3.24
C LYS A 55 24.31 1.39 -3.65
N VAL A 56 24.73 0.46 -4.49
CA VAL A 56 23.94 -0.70 -4.91
C VAL A 56 24.65 -1.97 -4.49
N ASN A 57 23.95 -2.83 -3.75
CA ASN A 57 24.43 -4.12 -3.30
C ASN A 57 23.67 -5.23 -4.01
N GLN A 58 24.39 -6.21 -4.57
CA GLN A 58 23.79 -7.37 -5.20
C GLN A 58 23.69 -8.52 -4.19
N HIS A 59 22.49 -9.09 -4.04
CA HIS A 59 22.21 -10.22 -3.15
C HIS A 59 22.09 -11.55 -3.92
N SER A 60 21.59 -11.50 -5.15
CA SER A 60 21.53 -12.64 -6.08
C SER A 60 21.56 -12.16 -7.54
N GLU A 61 21.43 -13.05 -8.52
CA GLU A 61 21.44 -12.70 -9.95
C GLU A 61 20.45 -11.55 -10.28
N ARG A 62 19.28 -11.52 -9.62
CA ARG A 62 18.18 -10.59 -9.93
C ARG A 62 17.67 -9.83 -8.70
N GLU A 63 18.44 -9.81 -7.63
CA GLU A 63 18.04 -9.18 -6.37
C GLU A 63 19.10 -8.22 -5.88
N PHE A 64 18.69 -6.97 -5.69
CA PHE A 64 19.57 -5.86 -5.36
C PHE A 64 18.92 -4.98 -4.30
N SER A 65 19.74 -4.41 -3.43
CA SER A 65 19.32 -3.30 -2.58
C SER A 65 20.10 -2.03 -2.93
N ALA A 66 19.50 -0.86 -2.74
CA ALA A 66 20.16 0.42 -2.96
C ALA A 66 19.97 1.37 -1.78
N SER A 67 20.94 2.24 -1.53
CA SER A 67 20.86 3.21 -0.42
C SER A 67 19.98 4.43 -0.71
N GLY A 68 19.31 4.45 -1.86
CA GLY A 68 18.46 5.56 -2.31
C GLY A 68 16.98 5.36 -1.98
N THR A 69 16.14 6.22 -2.55
CA THR A 69 14.67 6.16 -2.42
C THR A 69 14.07 5.01 -3.23
N PRO A 70 12.79 4.66 -3.00
CA PRO A 70 12.06 3.70 -3.84
C PRO A 70 12.02 4.09 -5.32
N ALA A 71 11.88 5.40 -5.62
CA ALA A 71 11.92 5.89 -7.00
C ALA A 71 13.32 5.74 -7.62
N ASP A 72 14.39 6.02 -6.86
CA ASP A 72 15.76 5.77 -7.31
C ASP A 72 15.97 4.28 -7.63
N CYS A 73 15.42 3.38 -6.83
CA CYS A 73 15.49 1.93 -7.07
C CYS A 73 14.87 1.55 -8.41
N VAL A 74 13.71 2.13 -8.77
CA VAL A 74 13.08 1.91 -10.07
C VAL A 74 13.96 2.45 -11.20
N ILE A 75 14.54 3.65 -11.06
CA ILE A 75 15.43 4.22 -12.07
C ILE A 75 16.67 3.34 -12.25
N ILE A 76 17.34 2.99 -11.17
CA ILE A 76 18.54 2.15 -11.18
C ILE A 76 18.22 0.79 -11.81
N ALA A 77 17.09 0.18 -11.47
CA ALA A 77 16.65 -1.07 -12.06
C ALA A 77 16.56 -0.95 -13.60
N LEU A 78 15.84 0.06 -14.08
CA LEU A 78 15.53 0.22 -15.50
C LEU A 78 16.72 0.62 -16.37
N TYR A 79 17.66 1.42 -15.84
CA TYR A 79 18.74 1.98 -16.65
C TYR A 79 20.12 1.38 -16.37
N LYS A 80 20.31 0.70 -15.23
CA LYS A 80 21.63 0.22 -14.80
C LYS A 80 21.71 -1.28 -14.56
N ILE A 81 20.63 -1.91 -14.10
CA ILE A 81 20.63 -3.32 -13.66
C ILE A 81 20.00 -4.24 -14.70
N MET A 82 18.80 -3.91 -15.18
CA MET A 82 18.03 -4.78 -16.07
C MET A 82 18.45 -4.59 -17.52
N ASN A 83 18.62 -5.70 -18.24
CA ASN A 83 18.91 -5.67 -19.68
C ASN A 83 17.66 -5.53 -20.55
N LYS A 84 16.48 -5.83 -19.99
CA LYS A 84 15.18 -5.74 -20.65
C LYS A 84 14.23 -4.93 -19.78
N LYS A 85 13.41 -4.10 -20.43
CA LYS A 85 12.35 -3.35 -19.76
C LYS A 85 11.31 -4.35 -19.19
N PRO A 86 10.87 -4.20 -17.93
CA PRO A 86 9.82 -5.04 -17.38
C PRO A 86 8.48 -4.74 -18.04
N ASP A 87 7.61 -5.75 -18.08
CA ASP A 87 6.23 -5.62 -18.54
C ASP A 87 5.35 -4.96 -17.45
N LEU A 88 5.69 -5.20 -16.18
CA LEU A 88 4.93 -4.77 -15.01
C LEU A 88 5.87 -4.41 -13.85
N ILE A 89 5.58 -3.32 -13.16
CA ILE A 89 6.22 -2.96 -11.88
C ILE A 89 5.22 -3.20 -10.75
N LEU A 90 5.65 -3.91 -9.72
CA LEU A 90 4.90 -4.09 -8.48
C LEU A 90 5.65 -3.41 -7.33
N SER A 91 4.99 -2.48 -6.65
CA SER A 91 5.54 -1.77 -5.50
C SER A 91 4.81 -2.20 -4.22
N GLY A 92 5.54 -2.71 -3.24
CA GLY A 92 5.03 -3.16 -1.94
C GLY A 92 5.44 -4.60 -1.57
N VAL A 93 4.63 -5.37 -0.86
CA VAL A 93 3.35 -4.95 -0.26
C VAL A 93 3.65 -4.07 0.95
N ASN A 94 3.20 -2.83 0.92
CA ASN A 94 3.46 -1.86 1.97
C ASN A 94 2.84 -2.28 3.30
N PHE A 95 3.57 -2.00 4.37
CA PHE A 95 3.04 -2.09 5.71
C PHE A 95 2.16 -0.88 6.07
N GLY A 96 0.85 -1.05 5.95
CA GLY A 96 -0.12 0.01 6.14
C GLY A 96 -0.74 0.45 4.83
N SER A 97 -2.00 0.88 4.90
CA SER A 97 -2.75 1.32 3.73
C SER A 97 -2.29 2.69 3.23
N ASN A 98 -2.26 2.88 1.91
CA ASN A 98 -2.01 4.17 1.28
C ASN A 98 -3.31 4.64 0.60
N ILE A 99 -4.11 5.37 1.38
CA ILE A 99 -5.45 5.81 1.01
C ILE A 99 -5.60 7.30 1.30
N GLY A 100 -6.58 7.95 0.68
CA GLY A 100 -6.80 9.39 0.88
C GLY A 100 -5.54 10.21 0.60
N ASP A 101 -5.19 11.15 1.47
CA ASP A 101 -4.01 12.00 1.28
C ASP A 101 -2.68 11.27 1.51
N ASP A 102 -2.67 10.05 2.05
CA ASP A 102 -1.43 9.25 2.19
C ASP A 102 -0.83 8.89 0.84
N VAL A 103 -1.66 8.91 -0.20
CA VAL A 103 -1.25 8.73 -1.59
C VAL A 103 -0.13 9.71 -1.96
N CYS A 104 -0.19 10.95 -1.48
CA CYS A 104 0.79 11.99 -1.81
C CYS A 104 2.14 11.79 -1.11
N TYR A 105 2.17 11.09 0.01
CA TYR A 105 3.38 10.88 0.83
C TYR A 105 3.97 9.48 0.68
N SER A 106 3.22 8.53 0.13
CA SER A 106 3.61 7.13 0.01
C SER A 106 4.81 6.91 -0.92
N GLY A 107 5.87 6.31 -0.38
CA GLY A 107 7.01 5.83 -1.17
C GLY A 107 6.61 4.66 -2.07
N THR A 108 5.75 3.77 -1.57
CA THR A 108 5.17 2.66 -2.35
C THR A 108 4.52 3.16 -3.64
N ILE A 109 3.64 4.17 -3.54
CA ILE A 109 2.95 4.74 -4.69
C ILE A 109 3.93 5.54 -5.54
N GLY A 110 4.84 6.31 -4.92
CA GLY A 110 5.88 7.05 -5.63
C GLY A 110 6.72 6.18 -6.57
N ALA A 111 7.15 5.00 -6.12
CA ALA A 111 7.87 4.04 -6.95
C ALA A 111 7.03 3.54 -8.14
N ALA A 112 5.75 3.22 -7.91
CA ALA A 112 4.84 2.82 -8.97
C ALA A 112 4.62 3.96 -9.99
N MET A 113 4.48 5.20 -9.53
CA MET A 113 4.39 6.40 -10.37
C MET A 113 5.65 6.60 -11.22
N GLU A 114 6.83 6.26 -10.70
CA GLU A 114 8.09 6.33 -11.44
C GLU A 114 8.11 5.33 -12.62
N GLY A 115 7.53 4.15 -12.43
CA GLY A 115 7.28 3.19 -13.51
C GLY A 115 6.29 3.71 -14.56
N ALA A 116 5.15 4.25 -14.11
CA ALA A 116 4.10 4.78 -14.99
C ALA A 116 4.61 5.98 -15.82
N ALA A 117 5.45 6.84 -15.23
CA ALA A 117 6.12 7.93 -15.94
C ALA A 117 6.99 7.45 -17.12
N ARG A 118 7.42 6.18 -17.11
CA ARG A 118 8.17 5.52 -18.18
C ARG A 118 7.31 4.61 -19.04
N SER A 119 5.99 4.78 -18.99
CA SER A 119 5.02 3.97 -19.72
C SER A 119 5.17 2.47 -19.45
N ILE A 120 5.40 2.12 -18.18
CA ILE A 120 5.34 0.73 -17.68
C ILE A 120 4.09 0.64 -16.81
N SER A 121 3.28 -0.39 -17.02
CA SER A 121 2.16 -0.67 -16.13
C SER A 121 2.68 -0.88 -14.72
N SER A 122 2.11 -0.18 -13.73
CA SER A 122 2.56 -0.25 -12.34
C SER A 122 1.40 -0.42 -11.37
N ILE A 123 1.60 -1.29 -10.38
CA ILE A 123 0.65 -1.54 -9.30
C ILE A 123 1.36 -1.27 -7.96
N ALA A 124 0.77 -0.43 -7.11
CA ALA A 124 1.15 -0.29 -5.71
C ALA A 124 0.22 -1.15 -4.85
N LEU A 125 0.77 -1.94 -3.93
CA LEU A 125 0.03 -2.86 -3.08
C LEU A 125 0.29 -2.54 -1.60
N SER A 126 -0.78 -2.48 -0.81
CA SER A 126 -0.70 -2.05 0.60
C SER A 126 -1.62 -2.87 1.48
N GLN A 127 -1.14 -3.36 2.62
CA GLN A 127 -1.94 -4.13 3.58
C GLN A 127 -2.33 -3.26 4.77
N THR A 128 -3.63 -3.02 4.97
CA THR A 128 -4.16 -2.40 6.19
C THR A 128 -3.83 -3.28 7.39
N TYR A 129 -3.62 -2.68 8.56
CA TYR A 129 -3.48 -3.38 9.84
C TYR A 129 -4.33 -2.72 10.92
N ASN A 130 -4.74 -3.50 11.93
CA ASN A 130 -5.42 -2.98 13.14
C ASN A 130 -4.43 -2.81 14.30
N ASN A 131 -3.38 -3.63 14.32
CA ASN A 131 -2.32 -3.59 15.31
C ASN A 131 -0.97 -3.64 14.58
N ARG A 132 -0.16 -2.60 14.76
CA ARG A 132 1.14 -2.46 14.11
C ARG A 132 2.11 -3.60 14.47
N ASN A 133 1.93 -4.22 15.63
CA ASN A 133 2.80 -5.28 16.13
C ASN A 133 2.37 -6.69 15.66
N LYS A 134 1.21 -6.83 15.00
CA LYS A 134 0.70 -8.12 14.54
C LYS A 134 -0.04 -7.98 13.23
N ILE A 135 0.73 -8.03 12.15
CA ILE A 135 0.22 -7.90 10.79
C ILE A 135 -0.32 -9.25 10.32
N SER A 136 -1.51 -9.23 9.73
CA SER A 136 -2.03 -10.39 9.00
C SER A 136 -1.88 -10.14 7.51
N TRP A 137 -0.98 -10.88 6.88
CA TRP A 137 -0.81 -10.88 5.43
C TRP A 137 -1.83 -11.75 4.69
N ARG A 138 -2.68 -12.48 5.43
CA ARG A 138 -3.60 -13.52 4.91
C ARG A 138 -4.37 -13.07 3.67
N ASN A 139 -4.95 -11.88 3.70
CA ASN A 139 -5.77 -11.38 2.60
C ASN A 139 -4.92 -10.98 1.39
N THR A 140 -3.76 -10.36 1.62
CA THR A 140 -2.79 -10.12 0.57
C THR A 140 -2.35 -11.44 -0.08
N GLU A 141 -1.97 -12.45 0.70
CA GLU A 141 -1.55 -13.76 0.17
C GLU A 141 -2.66 -14.41 -0.68
N ALA A 142 -3.91 -14.34 -0.21
CA ALA A 142 -5.04 -14.99 -0.85
C ALA A 142 -5.50 -14.30 -2.15
N PHE A 143 -5.42 -12.97 -2.22
CA PHE A 143 -6.05 -12.19 -3.30
C PHE A 143 -5.06 -11.51 -4.25
N ALA A 144 -3.81 -11.25 -3.84
CA ALA A 144 -2.88 -10.46 -4.65
C ALA A 144 -2.62 -11.07 -6.03
N GLN A 145 -2.38 -12.38 -6.13
CA GLN A 145 -2.17 -13.03 -7.44
C GLN A 145 -3.34 -12.79 -8.39
N LYS A 146 -4.57 -13.05 -7.91
CA LYS A 146 -5.79 -12.90 -8.71
C LYS A 146 -5.98 -11.45 -9.16
N ILE A 147 -5.78 -10.48 -8.26
CA ILE A 147 -5.95 -9.06 -8.58
C ILE A 147 -4.90 -8.61 -9.59
N ILE A 148 -3.62 -8.94 -9.37
CA ILE A 148 -2.52 -8.53 -10.25
C ILE A 148 -2.72 -9.09 -11.67
N THR A 149 -3.04 -10.38 -11.77
CA THR A 149 -3.23 -11.04 -13.07
C THR A 149 -4.46 -10.48 -13.81
N GLN A 150 -5.60 -10.31 -13.12
CA GLN A 150 -6.80 -9.71 -13.73
C GLN A 150 -6.56 -8.27 -14.19
N LEU A 151 -5.89 -7.45 -13.38
CA LEU A 151 -5.54 -6.09 -13.79
C LEU A 151 -4.63 -6.11 -15.02
N ALA A 152 -3.60 -6.95 -15.02
CA ALA A 152 -2.66 -7.02 -16.14
C ALA A 152 -3.31 -7.51 -17.44
N GLU A 153 -4.31 -8.40 -17.36
CA GLU A 153 -5.11 -8.87 -18.49
C GLU A 153 -6.04 -7.78 -19.03
N ILE A 154 -6.74 -7.05 -18.16
CA ILE A 154 -7.64 -5.95 -18.56
C ILE A 154 -6.83 -4.79 -19.17
N GLY A 155 -5.67 -4.50 -18.59
CA GLY A 155 -4.84 -3.37 -18.95
C GLY A 155 -5.45 -2.03 -18.53
N TRP A 156 -4.63 -0.99 -18.59
CA TRP A 156 -5.02 0.39 -18.28
C TRP A 156 -4.06 1.37 -18.96
N PRO A 157 -4.38 2.67 -19.01
CA PRO A 157 -3.47 3.66 -19.56
C PRO A 157 -2.10 3.63 -18.86
N LYS A 158 -1.02 3.52 -19.63
CA LYS A 158 0.34 3.29 -19.10
C LYS A 158 0.88 4.42 -18.21
N ASN A 159 0.26 5.60 -18.24
CA ASN A 159 0.55 6.75 -17.40
C ASN A 159 -0.30 6.77 -16.10
N THR A 160 -1.00 5.68 -15.79
CA THR A 160 -1.84 5.52 -14.60
C THR A 160 -1.27 4.44 -13.70
N VAL A 161 -1.29 4.67 -12.39
CA VAL A 161 -0.92 3.69 -11.36
C VAL A 161 -2.17 3.07 -10.79
N MET A 162 -2.18 1.76 -10.63
CA MET A 162 -3.23 1.06 -9.87
C MET A 162 -2.79 0.93 -8.40
N SER A 163 -3.55 1.53 -7.48
CA SER A 163 -3.32 1.38 -6.03
C SER A 163 -4.30 0.36 -5.45
N VAL A 164 -3.78 -0.70 -4.84
CA VAL A 164 -4.56 -1.82 -4.29
C VAL A 164 -4.34 -1.89 -2.79
N ASN A 165 -5.42 -1.75 -2.02
CA ASN A 165 -5.39 -1.83 -0.56
C ASN A 165 -6.13 -3.07 -0.07
N PHE A 166 -5.46 -3.90 0.72
CA PHE A 166 -6.02 -5.11 1.32
C PHE A 166 -6.50 -4.85 2.74
N PRO A 167 -7.77 -5.13 3.09
CA PRO A 167 -8.26 -4.92 4.44
C PRO A 167 -7.77 -6.02 5.40
N THR A 168 -7.92 -5.77 6.70
CA THR A 168 -7.65 -6.74 7.79
C THR A 168 -8.80 -7.68 8.09
N THR A 169 -9.97 -7.47 7.49
CA THR A 169 -11.18 -8.23 7.83
C THR A 169 -11.07 -9.70 7.44
N GLU A 170 -11.67 -10.57 8.24
CA GLU A 170 -11.72 -12.01 7.93
C GLU A 170 -12.59 -12.31 6.70
N ARG A 171 -13.60 -11.47 6.43
CA ARG A 171 -14.56 -11.69 5.35
C ARG A 171 -14.40 -10.64 4.26
N ILE A 172 -13.62 -10.99 3.24
CA ILE A 172 -13.56 -10.25 1.98
C ILE A 172 -14.86 -10.48 1.20
N LYS A 173 -15.43 -9.38 0.70
CA LYS A 173 -16.75 -9.39 0.07
C LYS A 173 -16.71 -9.05 -1.42
N GLY A 174 -15.58 -8.57 -1.92
CA GLY A 174 -15.39 -8.30 -3.35
C GLY A 174 -14.17 -7.42 -3.62
N ILE A 175 -13.99 -7.11 -4.90
CA ILE A 175 -13.02 -6.13 -5.41
C ILE A 175 -13.85 -4.99 -6.02
N GLU A 176 -13.48 -3.74 -5.76
CA GLU A 176 -14.21 -2.55 -6.21
C GLU A 176 -13.23 -1.45 -6.61
N PHE A 177 -13.55 -0.74 -7.68
CA PHE A 177 -12.83 0.48 -8.06
C PHE A 177 -13.32 1.65 -7.21
N ALA A 178 -12.37 2.37 -6.63
CA ALA A 178 -12.62 3.43 -5.68
C ALA A 178 -12.03 4.75 -6.16
N GLY A 179 -12.71 5.87 -5.87
CA GLY A 179 -12.09 7.19 -5.89
C GLY A 179 -11.17 7.38 -4.70
N GLN A 180 -10.19 8.29 -4.83
CA GLN A 180 -9.38 8.73 -3.69
C GLN A 180 -10.28 9.45 -2.68
N GLY A 181 -10.22 9.02 -1.41
CA GLY A 181 -10.92 9.69 -0.32
C GLY A 181 -10.22 10.99 0.12
N GLU A 182 -10.84 11.75 1.00
CA GLU A 182 -10.28 12.97 1.59
C GLU A 182 -10.19 12.79 3.10
N TYR A 183 -9.07 13.17 3.74
CA TYR A 183 -9.00 13.20 5.20
C TYR A 183 -9.63 14.45 5.77
N SER A 184 -10.23 14.31 6.96
CA SER A 184 -10.55 15.48 7.78
C SER A 184 -9.26 16.18 8.19
N THR A 185 -9.13 17.48 7.89
CA THR A 185 -7.98 18.31 8.30
C THR A 185 -7.94 18.58 9.81
N LYS A 186 -8.95 18.13 10.57
CA LYS A 186 -8.89 18.06 12.04
C LYS A 186 -7.98 16.91 12.46
N CYS A 187 -6.67 17.09 12.30
CA CYS A 187 -5.67 16.19 12.83
C CYS A 187 -5.14 16.74 14.17
N ASN A 188 -5.03 15.86 15.17
CA ASN A 188 -4.24 16.18 16.35
C ASN A 188 -2.78 15.86 16.02
N VAL A 189 -1.97 16.91 15.92
CA VAL A 189 -0.52 16.79 15.75
C VAL A 189 0.09 16.75 17.15
N THR A 190 0.76 15.65 17.47
CA THR A 190 1.49 15.50 18.74
C THR A 190 2.98 15.52 18.47
N PHE A 191 3.70 16.29 19.30
CA PHE A 191 5.14 16.31 19.33
C PHE A 191 5.60 15.51 20.53
N VAL A 192 6.39 14.46 20.30
CA VAL A 192 7.05 13.72 21.38
C VAL A 192 8.50 14.18 21.42
N GLU A 193 8.86 14.93 22.45
CA GLU A 193 10.25 15.34 22.68
C GLU A 193 11.05 14.16 23.25
N ASN A 194 12.16 13.85 22.60
CA ASN A 194 13.11 12.84 23.02
C ASN A 194 14.14 13.44 23.99
N LEU A 195 14.86 12.59 24.72
CA LEU A 195 15.88 13.01 25.70
C LEU A 195 17.04 13.80 25.07
N ASP A 196 17.24 13.69 23.76
CA ASP A 196 18.27 14.40 23.00
C ASP A 196 17.77 15.71 22.35
N HIS A 197 16.58 16.18 22.74
CA HIS A 197 15.89 17.34 22.15
C HIS A 197 15.47 17.19 20.68
N SER A 198 15.52 15.97 20.12
CA SER A 198 14.83 15.67 18.88
C SER A 198 13.33 15.47 19.13
N PHE A 199 12.50 15.62 18.09
CA PHE A 199 11.05 15.43 18.21
C PHE A 199 10.58 14.39 17.21
N ASN A 200 9.72 13.48 17.66
CA ASN A 200 8.92 12.66 16.77
C ASN A 200 7.59 13.37 16.47
N LEU A 201 7.23 13.40 15.20
CA LEU A 201 5.98 13.98 14.72
C LEU A 201 4.97 12.86 14.48
N ASP A 202 3.95 12.80 15.33
CA ASP A 202 2.88 11.83 15.21
C ASP A 202 1.56 12.52 14.79
N PHE A 203 0.93 11.96 13.76
CA PHE A 203 -0.38 12.40 13.28
C PHE A 203 -1.46 11.46 13.79
N HIS A 204 -2.21 11.87 14.81
CA HIS A 204 -3.42 11.16 15.22
C HIS A 204 -4.57 11.57 14.31
N ARG A 205 -5.01 10.63 13.46
CA ARG A 205 -6.10 10.85 12.50
C ARG A 205 -7.35 10.16 13.00
N GLU A 206 -8.45 10.90 13.10
CA GLU A 206 -9.76 10.32 13.36
C GLU A 206 -10.24 9.54 12.12
N ASN A 207 -10.90 8.40 12.36
CA ASN A 207 -11.38 7.49 11.33
C ASN A 207 -12.09 8.23 10.20
N THR A 208 -11.41 8.30 9.06
CA THR A 208 -11.94 8.89 7.85
C THR A 208 -12.56 7.78 7.01
N LEU A 209 -13.63 8.11 6.27
CA LEU A 209 -14.20 7.28 5.22
C LEU A 209 -13.14 6.99 4.16
N VAL A 210 -12.47 5.86 4.34
CA VAL A 210 -11.65 5.24 3.31
C VAL A 210 -12.60 4.42 2.45
N VAL A 211 -12.59 4.63 1.14
CA VAL A 211 -13.18 3.65 0.21
C VAL A 211 -12.24 2.44 0.16
N VAL A 212 -12.37 1.60 1.17
CA VAL A 212 -11.91 0.22 1.18
C VAL A 212 -13.00 -0.60 0.52
N LEU A 213 -12.60 -1.53 -0.35
CA LEU A 213 -13.42 -2.63 -0.89
C LEU A 213 -14.72 -2.84 -0.11
N LYS A 214 -15.87 -2.44 -0.69
CA LYS A 214 -17.12 -2.41 0.07
C LYS A 214 -17.55 -3.81 0.46
N VAL A 215 -17.97 -3.88 1.70
CA VAL A 215 -18.38 -5.08 2.40
C VAL A 215 -19.88 -5.33 2.08
N ASN A 216 -20.24 -5.96 0.93
CA ASN A 216 -21.56 -6.64 0.72
C ASN A 216 -21.59 -8.19 0.73
N SER A 217 -22.55 -8.76 1.48
CA SER A 217 -22.52 -10.12 2.04
C SER A 217 -23.05 -11.23 1.11
N SER A 218 -22.38 -11.59 0.00
CA SER A 218 -22.90 -12.67 -0.86
C SER A 218 -21.90 -13.36 -1.81
N LEU A 219 -20.65 -13.61 -1.42
CA LEU A 219 -19.74 -14.41 -2.27
C LEU A 219 -19.13 -15.59 -1.51
N GLU A 220 -19.28 -16.77 -2.10
CA GLU A 220 -18.73 -18.06 -1.63
C GLU A 220 -17.20 -18.05 -1.69
N GLN A 221 -16.59 -18.58 -0.64
CA GLN A 221 -15.14 -18.58 -0.44
C GLN A 221 -14.47 -19.79 -1.11
N PRO A 222 -13.25 -19.65 -1.65
CA PRO A 222 -12.39 -20.81 -1.86
C PRO A 222 -11.94 -21.36 -0.50
N GLU A 223 -12.15 -22.66 -0.26
CA GLU A 223 -11.76 -23.33 0.98
C GLU A 223 -10.25 -23.22 1.22
N VAL A 224 -9.86 -22.55 2.30
CA VAL A 224 -8.50 -22.58 2.84
C VAL A 224 -8.49 -23.56 4.01
N LYS A 225 -7.82 -24.71 3.84
CA LYS A 225 -7.67 -25.70 4.92
C LYS A 225 -6.83 -25.11 6.06
N PRO A 226 -7.30 -25.11 7.31
CA PRO A 226 -6.54 -24.58 8.42
C PRO A 226 -5.35 -25.49 8.77
N ALA A 227 -4.19 -24.87 9.00
CA ALA A 227 -3.07 -25.53 9.63
C ALA A 227 -3.40 -25.82 11.10
N LYS A 228 -3.27 -27.08 11.53
CA LYS A 228 -3.52 -27.53 12.90
C LYS A 228 -2.59 -26.81 13.87
N THR A 229 -3.13 -26.07 14.84
CA THR A 229 -2.39 -25.57 15.99
C THR A 229 -2.87 -26.28 17.25
N GLN A 230 -1.95 -26.91 17.97
CA GLN A 230 -2.21 -27.57 19.25
C GLN A 230 -2.51 -26.53 20.33
N GLN A 231 -3.56 -26.80 21.11
CA GLN A 231 -3.98 -26.03 22.28
C GLN A 231 -3.15 -26.41 23.52
N ASN A 232 -2.91 -25.41 24.38
CA ASN A 232 -2.76 -25.45 25.85
C ASN A 232 -2.78 -23.95 26.27
N GLY A 233 -3.53 -23.39 27.22
CA GLY A 233 -4.41 -23.88 28.27
C GLY A 233 -4.20 -23.00 29.53
N GLY A 234 -5.14 -22.12 29.89
CA GLY A 234 -5.26 -21.48 31.24
C GLY A 234 -4.96 -19.95 31.35
N PRO A 235 -5.40 -19.29 32.44
CA PRO A 235 -6.74 -18.66 32.51
C PRO A 235 -6.78 -17.13 32.80
N VAL A 236 -8.02 -16.64 32.79
CA VAL A 236 -8.64 -15.30 32.91
C VAL A 236 -8.28 -14.49 34.18
N VAL A 237 -8.20 -13.16 34.06
CA VAL A 237 -8.62 -12.19 35.10
C VAL A 237 -9.23 -10.93 34.45
N ALA A 238 -10.34 -10.44 35.02
CA ALA A 238 -11.09 -9.24 34.66
C ALA A 238 -10.92 -8.14 35.73
N ASP A 239 -11.01 -6.87 35.33
CA ASP A 239 -11.50 -5.67 36.06
C ASP A 239 -11.02 -4.41 35.30
N ALA A 240 -11.55 -3.19 35.41
CA ALA A 240 -12.85 -2.59 35.69
C ALA A 240 -12.61 -1.05 35.64
N MET A 241 -13.67 -0.27 35.38
CA MET A 241 -13.87 1.14 35.83
C MET A 241 -12.92 2.21 35.25
N SER A 242 -13.41 3.09 34.37
CA SER A 242 -14.10 4.37 34.68
C SER A 242 -13.15 5.56 34.51
N ASP A 243 -13.44 6.48 33.59
CA ASP A 243 -13.64 7.86 34.05
C ASP A 243 -14.38 8.72 33.03
N LYS A 244 -15.29 9.53 33.58
CA LYS A 244 -16.07 10.55 32.90
C LYS A 244 -15.19 11.78 32.71
N ARG A 245 -15.39 12.54 31.62
CA ARG A 245 -15.34 14.01 31.70
C ARG A 245 -16.02 14.71 30.51
N ASN A 246 -16.76 15.74 30.90
CA ASN A 246 -17.69 16.61 30.20
C ASN A 246 -17.28 17.19 28.84
N THR A 247 -18.24 17.11 27.92
CA THR A 247 -18.84 18.16 27.07
C THR A 247 -18.19 19.55 26.99
N TYR A 248 -18.00 20.02 25.74
CA TYR A 248 -18.32 21.39 25.33
C TYR A 248 -19.01 21.36 23.95
N ARG A 249 -20.22 21.93 23.89
CA ARG A 249 -20.98 22.21 22.66
C ARG A 249 -20.61 23.62 22.18
N GLY A 250 -20.35 23.77 20.89
CA GLY A 250 -20.28 25.04 20.19
C GLY A 250 -20.86 24.85 18.80
N GLU A 251 -22.01 25.46 18.57
CA GLU A 251 -22.71 25.56 17.29
C GLU A 251 -21.88 26.44 16.34
N ASP A 252 -21.69 26.01 15.08
CA ASP A 252 -22.22 26.72 13.91
C ASP A 252 -21.76 26.06 12.61
N ALA A 253 -22.76 25.77 11.78
CA ALA A 253 -22.66 25.30 10.42
C ALA A 253 -23.12 26.42 9.49
N ARG A 254 -22.42 26.63 8.36
CA ARG A 254 -22.99 26.74 6.99
C ARG A 254 -21.98 27.30 5.97
N GLU A 255 -22.24 26.91 4.71
CA GLU A 255 -21.70 27.39 3.41
C GLU A 255 -20.21 27.10 3.11
N ALA A 256 -19.78 26.52 1.98
CA ALA A 256 -20.42 26.31 0.68
C ALA A 256 -19.86 25.07 -0.05
N ILE A 257 -20.77 24.35 -0.73
CA ILE A 257 -20.51 23.35 -1.77
C ILE A 257 -20.85 24.04 -3.09
N GLU A 258 -19.91 24.15 -4.03
CA GLU A 258 -20.20 24.03 -5.46
C GLU A 258 -18.92 24.07 -6.31
N ASN A 259 -18.50 22.92 -6.84
CA ASN A 259 -18.23 22.78 -8.29
C ASN A 259 -17.96 21.31 -8.67
N LYS A 260 -18.94 20.72 -9.35
CA LYS A 260 -18.92 19.38 -9.94
C LYS A 260 -18.06 19.34 -11.20
N ARG A 261 -17.19 18.34 -11.34
CA ARG A 261 -16.83 17.77 -12.66
C ARG A 261 -17.03 16.26 -12.63
N THR A 262 -17.87 15.80 -13.55
CA THR A 262 -18.47 14.46 -13.60
C THR A 262 -17.59 13.43 -14.31
N SER A 263 -17.60 12.21 -13.76
CA SER A 263 -17.02 10.96 -14.25
C SER A 263 -17.61 10.48 -15.59
N LYS A 264 -16.99 10.81 -16.73
CA LYS A 264 -17.49 10.36 -18.05
C LYS A 264 -16.56 9.52 -18.92
N ASP A 265 -15.38 9.11 -18.43
CA ASP A 265 -14.39 8.40 -19.27
C ASP A 265 -13.99 7.00 -18.76
N LEU A 266 -14.94 6.23 -18.19
CA LEU A 266 -14.71 4.80 -17.89
C LEU A 266 -15.37 3.91 -18.95
N PRO A 267 -14.66 2.91 -19.52
CA PRO A 267 -15.20 1.99 -20.53
C PRO A 267 -16.47 1.25 -20.07
N LYS A 268 -17.43 1.13 -20.98
CA LYS A 268 -18.83 0.70 -20.73
C LYS A 268 -19.05 -0.80 -20.51
N ASP A 269 -18.01 -1.62 -20.44
CA ASP A 269 -18.18 -3.09 -20.40
C ASP A 269 -18.17 -3.69 -18.99
N PHE A 270 -18.43 -2.88 -17.96
CA PHE A 270 -18.66 -3.36 -16.60
C PHE A 270 -20.16 -3.41 -16.29
N LYS A 271 -20.77 -4.59 -16.39
CA LYS A 271 -22.04 -4.89 -15.72
C LYS A 271 -21.79 -5.18 -14.25
N GLY A 272 -21.40 -4.15 -13.50
CA GLY A 272 -21.46 -4.13 -12.04
C GLY A 272 -22.55 -3.15 -11.64
N GLU A 273 -23.58 -3.60 -10.93
CA GLU A 273 -24.67 -2.73 -10.49
C GLU A 273 -24.14 -1.64 -9.55
N VAL A 274 -24.27 -0.39 -9.98
CA VAL A 274 -24.11 0.78 -9.12
C VAL A 274 -25.34 0.86 -8.22
N VAL A 275 -25.25 0.28 -7.02
CA VAL A 275 -26.26 0.47 -5.98
C VAL A 275 -25.77 1.58 -5.05
N LYS A 276 -26.50 2.70 -5.09
CA LYS A 276 -26.29 3.93 -4.31
C LYS A 276 -26.01 3.67 -2.84
#